data_AF-A0AAJ8MWC5-F1
#
_entry.id   AF-A0AAJ8MWC5-F1
#
_cell.length_a   1.000
_cell.length_b   1.000
_cell.length_c   1.000
_cell.angle_alpha   90.00
_cell.angle_beta   90.00
_cell.angle_gamma   90.00
#
_symmetry.space_group_name_H-M   'P 1'
#
loop_
_entity.id
_entity.type
_entity.pdbx_description
1 polymer ?
#
loop_
_entity_poly.entity_id
_entity_poly.type
_entity_poly.pdbx_seq_one_letter_code
_entity_poly.pdbx_strand_id
1 'polypeptide(L)'
;MITKRESLVDWINQGSYGSWSPTHPTDAQRESIIFLVCSIVVILVFWQGRLPYWVSFRRVQDKYTGEIKVQRSWRTFPFPILLPLKLLTVLYHELSHAIVGMLTIWWSQMVHGIPEGHKAGRIEFIMIDRYEGGLTKFADYPHVQPNYRLTLPAGYVGSCLIGCWFLFTGFDAKWSKYGALSLFILSLLATLVCFSVKSKSGFVHHHHRILAWLYRWILCNPERAKREMRKHKEMRDERNENANYVHNQGEVEDGMTEHDLHASQDLIICCCIPVGIILWALWNWDDSLLLRFAMLFIGLMSALYAAWDIFLDGIKYAKVAKSDATYMAEEHARRYPPRKGDQPRRSTRYYSLIWLTCIMTIIILVLIGAYFYFHKTIVEQAIESREFLPAQFHYGPADLEDDAQGVQGTVKGWLEENADG
;
A
#
# COMPACT_ATOMS: atom_id res chain seq x y z
N MET A 1 -1.04 -46.27 23.70
CA MET A 1 -0.86 -45.95 22.28
C MET A 1 0.20 -44.87 22.19
N ILE A 2 1.44 -45.28 21.94
CA ILE A 2 2.58 -44.37 21.81
C ILE A 2 2.46 -43.78 20.40
N THR A 3 2.13 -42.50 20.31
CA THR A 3 2.20 -41.73 19.06
C THR A 3 3.62 -41.82 18.55
N LYS A 4 3.81 -42.50 17.43
CA LYS A 4 5.10 -42.61 16.72
C LYS A 4 5.62 -41.19 16.49
N ARG A 5 6.67 -40.79 17.21
CA ARG A 5 7.35 -39.51 16.99
C ARG A 5 7.84 -39.56 15.54
N GLU A 6 7.26 -38.77 14.63
CA GLU A 6 7.73 -38.70 13.24
C GLU A 6 9.21 -38.35 13.27
N SER A 7 10.05 -39.14 12.59
CA SER A 7 11.48 -38.82 12.59
C SER A 7 11.69 -37.49 11.88
N LEU A 8 12.65 -36.68 12.32
CA LEU A 8 12.98 -35.41 11.67
C LEU A 8 13.24 -35.58 10.16
N VAL A 9 13.81 -36.74 9.78
CA VAL A 9 14.04 -37.13 8.38
C VAL A 9 12.73 -37.35 7.64
N ASP A 10 11.76 -38.05 8.24
CA ASP A 10 10.43 -38.22 7.64
C ASP A 10 9.72 -36.87 7.47
N TRP A 11 9.84 -35.97 8.44
CA TRP A 11 9.29 -34.62 8.38
C TRP A 11 9.95 -33.75 7.30
N ILE A 12 11.28 -33.77 7.18
CA ILE A 12 12.01 -33.07 6.10
C ILE A 12 11.62 -33.63 4.73
N ASN A 13 11.36 -34.94 4.65
CA ASN A 13 10.92 -35.58 3.41
C ASN A 13 9.43 -35.35 3.11
N GLN A 14 8.62 -34.83 4.06
CA GLN A 14 7.24 -34.40 3.78
C GLN A 14 7.27 -33.22 2.82
N GLY A 15 6.77 -33.43 1.60
CA GLY A 15 6.68 -32.39 0.56
C GLY A 15 7.79 -32.44 -0.50
N SER A 16 8.85 -33.23 -0.30
CA SER A 16 9.89 -33.47 -1.30
C SER A 16 9.45 -34.55 -2.30
N TYR A 17 8.71 -34.14 -3.34
CA TYR A 17 8.21 -35.03 -4.40
C TYR A 17 9.23 -35.27 -5.54
N GLY A 18 10.52 -35.09 -5.28
CA GLY A 18 11.61 -35.22 -6.26
C GLY A 18 12.32 -33.90 -6.55
N SER A 19 13.23 -33.91 -7.53
CA SER A 19 14.00 -32.72 -7.91
C SER A 19 13.10 -31.65 -8.51
N TRP A 20 13.34 -30.40 -8.12
CA TRP A 20 12.62 -29.25 -8.66
C TRP A 20 12.81 -29.14 -10.17
N SER A 21 11.72 -28.85 -10.89
CA SER A 21 11.77 -28.45 -12.29
C SER A 21 10.71 -27.38 -12.58
N PRO A 22 10.83 -26.58 -13.65
CA PRO A 22 9.85 -25.55 -13.98
C PRO A 22 8.43 -26.07 -14.16
N THR A 23 8.27 -27.35 -14.52
CA THR A 23 6.97 -28.04 -14.67
C THR A 23 6.52 -28.77 -13.41
N HIS A 24 7.41 -28.94 -12.42
CA HIS A 24 7.17 -29.59 -11.14
C HIS A 24 7.59 -28.65 -9.99
N PRO A 25 6.75 -27.64 -9.69
CA PRO A 25 7.01 -26.71 -8.60
C PRO A 25 7.02 -27.40 -7.24
N THR A 26 7.65 -26.79 -6.24
CA THR A 26 7.58 -27.27 -4.85
C THR A 26 6.18 -27.09 -4.26
N ASP A 27 5.91 -27.73 -3.13
CA ASP A 27 4.70 -27.52 -2.34
C ASP A 27 4.49 -26.04 -1.95
N ALA A 28 5.53 -25.37 -1.46
CA ALA A 28 5.49 -23.95 -1.12
C ALA A 28 5.18 -23.06 -2.34
N GLN A 29 5.76 -23.37 -3.50
CA GLN A 29 5.46 -22.65 -4.74
C GLN A 29 4.01 -22.87 -5.18
N ARG A 30 3.49 -24.09 -5.12
CA ARG A 30 2.09 -24.40 -5.44
C ARG A 30 1.13 -23.62 -4.55
N GLU A 31 1.36 -23.62 -3.25
CA GLU A 31 0.55 -22.85 -2.30
C GLU A 31 0.58 -21.35 -2.61
N SER A 32 1.76 -20.80 -2.87
CA SER A 32 1.95 -19.38 -3.18
C SER A 32 1.21 -18.99 -4.48
N ILE A 33 1.25 -19.83 -5.51
CA ILE A 33 0.53 -19.60 -6.77
C ILE A 33 -1.00 -19.66 -6.56
N ILE A 34 -1.49 -20.69 -5.86
CA ILE A 34 -2.93 -20.82 -5.56
C ILE A 34 -3.39 -19.60 -4.74
N PHE A 35 -2.61 -19.20 -3.74
CA PHE A 35 -2.90 -18.04 -2.92
C PHE A 35 -2.93 -16.75 -3.73
N LEU A 36 -1.98 -16.53 -4.66
CA LEU A 36 -1.98 -15.36 -5.54
C LEU A 36 -3.24 -15.31 -6.43
N VAL A 37 -3.64 -16.44 -7.04
CA VAL A 37 -4.84 -16.52 -7.86
C VAL A 37 -6.10 -16.21 -7.04
N CYS A 38 -6.23 -16.82 -5.85
CA CYS A 38 -7.34 -16.52 -4.94
C CYS A 38 -7.32 -15.05 -4.49
N SER A 39 -6.15 -14.50 -4.21
CA SER A 39 -5.98 -13.11 -3.80
C SER A 39 -6.41 -12.13 -4.89
N ILE A 40 -6.13 -12.41 -6.18
CA ILE A 40 -6.64 -11.59 -7.29
C ILE A 40 -8.18 -11.55 -7.26
N VAL A 41 -8.84 -12.69 -7.06
CA VAL A 41 -10.31 -12.76 -6.99
C VAL A 41 -10.83 -11.94 -5.80
N VAL A 42 -10.24 -12.11 -4.62
CA VAL A 42 -10.60 -11.35 -3.42
C VAL A 42 -10.43 -9.85 -3.67
N ILE A 43 -9.29 -9.43 -4.21
CA ILE A 43 -9.00 -8.02 -4.50
C ILE A 43 -10.05 -7.44 -5.46
N LEU A 44 -10.42 -8.16 -6.52
CA LEU A 44 -11.43 -7.71 -7.48
C LEU A 44 -12.82 -7.59 -6.85
N VAL A 45 -13.22 -8.55 -6.01
CA VAL A 45 -14.53 -8.53 -5.33
C VAL A 45 -14.63 -7.36 -4.35
N PHE A 46 -13.57 -7.12 -3.57
CA PHE A 46 -13.56 -6.06 -2.55
C PHE A 46 -12.99 -4.72 -3.04
N TRP A 47 -12.66 -4.60 -4.34
CA TRP A 47 -12.01 -3.41 -4.90
C TRP A 47 -12.79 -2.12 -4.65
N GLN A 48 -14.11 -2.15 -4.80
CA GLN A 48 -14.95 -0.96 -4.61
C GLN A 48 -15.26 -0.67 -3.13
N GLY A 49 -14.90 -1.57 -2.20
CA GLY A 49 -15.23 -1.45 -0.78
C GLY A 49 -16.73 -1.38 -0.51
N ARG A 50 -17.56 -1.86 -1.44
CA ARG A 50 -19.03 -1.77 -1.43
C ARG A 50 -19.60 -3.09 -1.91
N LEU A 51 -20.32 -3.78 -1.02
CA LEU A 51 -20.97 -5.05 -1.37
C LEU A 51 -22.41 -4.81 -1.79
N PRO A 52 -22.80 -5.14 -3.04
CA PRO A 52 -24.19 -5.02 -3.48
C PRO A 52 -25.05 -6.07 -2.77
N TYR A 53 -26.15 -5.65 -2.14
CA TYR A 53 -27.08 -6.56 -1.45
C TYR A 53 -28.49 -6.55 -2.04
N TRP A 54 -28.90 -5.46 -2.71
CA TRP A 54 -30.24 -5.36 -3.27
C TRP A 54 -30.28 -4.49 -4.52
N VAL A 55 -31.14 -4.85 -5.48
CA VAL A 55 -31.42 -4.05 -6.67
C VAL A 55 -32.61 -3.14 -6.40
N SER A 56 -32.41 -1.83 -6.44
CA SER A 56 -33.49 -0.85 -6.36
C SER A 56 -33.66 -0.14 -7.69
N PHE A 57 -34.90 0.23 -8.01
CA PHE A 57 -35.22 1.03 -9.18
C PHE A 57 -35.52 2.46 -8.71
N ARG A 58 -34.70 3.42 -9.15
CA ARG A 58 -34.95 4.85 -8.89
C ARG A 58 -35.43 5.50 -10.18
N ARG A 59 -36.48 6.32 -10.09
CA ARG A 59 -36.84 7.25 -11.16
C ARG A 59 -35.90 8.44 -11.03
N VAL A 60 -35.04 8.64 -12.01
CA VAL A 60 -34.11 9.78 -12.10
C VAL A 60 -34.59 10.66 -13.23
N GLN A 61 -34.82 11.93 -12.93
CA GLN A 61 -35.16 12.92 -13.93
C GLN A 61 -33.88 13.52 -14.49
N ASP A 62 -33.74 13.52 -15.81
CA ASP A 62 -32.62 14.17 -16.49
C ASP A 62 -32.80 15.70 -16.39
N LYS A 63 -31.78 16.39 -15.85
CA LYS A 63 -31.82 17.84 -15.61
C LYS A 63 -32.00 18.66 -16.89
N TYR A 64 -31.55 18.15 -18.03
CA TYR A 64 -31.52 18.92 -19.29
C TYR A 64 -32.69 18.61 -20.22
N THR A 65 -33.18 17.38 -20.21
CA THR A 65 -34.26 16.93 -21.10
C THR A 65 -35.61 16.78 -20.39
N GLY A 66 -35.63 16.78 -19.05
CA GLY A 66 -36.84 16.60 -18.24
C GLY A 66 -37.39 15.16 -18.26
N GLU A 67 -36.78 14.25 -19.02
CA GLU A 67 -37.20 12.86 -19.14
C GLU A 67 -37.01 12.10 -17.82
N ILE A 68 -38.04 11.34 -17.43
CA ILE A 68 -37.98 10.45 -16.26
C ILE A 68 -37.48 9.09 -16.71
N LYS A 69 -36.23 8.76 -16.38
CA LYS A 69 -35.63 7.44 -16.66
C LYS A 69 -35.66 6.58 -15.41
N VAL A 70 -36.13 5.34 -15.54
CA VAL A 70 -36.03 4.34 -14.47
C VAL A 70 -34.61 3.78 -14.50
N GLN A 71 -33.78 4.22 -13.56
CA GLN A 71 -32.41 3.76 -13.43
C GLN A 71 -32.31 2.64 -12.40
N ARG A 72 -31.71 1.52 -12.80
CA ARG A 72 -31.32 0.44 -11.89
C ARG A 72 -30.16 0.92 -11.02
N SER A 73 -30.35 0.91 -9.70
CA SER A 73 -29.35 1.31 -8.71
C SER A 73 -29.15 0.19 -7.69
N TRP A 74 -27.91 -0.25 -7.54
CA TRP A 74 -27.53 -1.22 -6.52
C TRP A 74 -27.46 -0.54 -5.16
N ARG A 75 -28.18 -1.07 -4.17
CA ARG A 75 -27.94 -0.72 -2.77
C ARG A 75 -26.72 -1.49 -2.30
N THR A 76 -25.77 -0.77 -1.73
CA THR A 76 -24.47 -1.30 -1.32
C THR A 76 -24.26 -1.12 0.18
N PHE A 77 -23.65 -2.11 0.83
CA PHE A 77 -23.13 -2.01 2.18
C PHE A 77 -21.65 -1.58 2.14
N PRO A 78 -21.22 -0.55 2.88
CA PRO A 78 -19.82 -0.15 2.93
C PRO A 78 -19.00 -1.20 3.70
N PHE A 79 -18.07 -1.85 3.00
CA PHE A 79 -17.13 -2.82 3.58
C PHE A 79 -15.71 -2.60 3.02
N PRO A 80 -15.04 -1.49 3.40
CA PRO A 80 -13.77 -1.07 2.80
C PRO A 80 -12.56 -1.77 3.41
N ILE A 81 -12.53 -3.11 3.36
CA ILE A 81 -11.45 -3.91 4.00
C ILE A 81 -10.07 -3.66 3.38
N LEU A 82 -10.02 -3.34 2.08
CA LEU A 82 -8.77 -3.06 1.37
C LEU A 82 -8.28 -1.62 1.53
N LEU A 83 -9.11 -0.72 2.07
CA LEU A 83 -8.81 0.71 2.11
C LEU A 83 -7.49 1.03 2.84
N PRO A 84 -7.17 0.44 4.00
CA PRO A 84 -5.89 0.72 4.67
C PRO A 84 -4.69 0.39 3.80
N LEU A 85 -4.76 -0.71 3.04
CA LEU A 85 -3.70 -1.13 2.14
C LEU A 85 -3.61 -0.20 0.93
N LYS A 86 -4.74 0.15 0.31
CA LYS A 86 -4.77 1.11 -0.81
C LYS A 86 -4.17 2.46 -0.43
N LEU A 87 -4.55 3.00 0.73
CA LEU A 87 -4.01 4.26 1.24
C LEU A 87 -2.50 4.17 1.51
N LEU A 88 -2.01 3.00 1.95
CA LEU A 88 -0.57 2.74 2.10
C LEU A 88 0.15 2.74 0.74
N THR A 89 -0.46 2.19 -0.31
CA THR A 89 0.11 2.27 -1.67
C THR A 89 0.14 3.70 -2.20
N VAL A 90 -0.93 4.47 -1.99
CA VAL A 90 -0.98 5.90 -2.33
C VAL A 90 0.07 6.68 -1.55
N LEU A 91 0.27 6.37 -0.26
CA LEU A 91 1.36 6.97 0.53
C LEU A 91 2.72 6.72 -0.11
N TYR A 92 2.99 5.47 -0.52
CA TYR A 92 4.27 5.12 -1.14
C TYR A 92 4.45 5.76 -2.52
N HIS A 93 3.36 5.96 -3.27
CA HIS A 93 3.35 6.71 -4.52
C HIS A 93 3.77 8.17 -4.28
N GLU A 94 3.10 8.86 -3.36
CA GLU A 94 3.41 10.24 -3.00
C GLU A 94 4.81 10.41 -2.40
N LEU A 95 5.22 9.47 -1.55
CA LEU A 95 6.57 9.44 -1.00
C LEU A 95 7.62 9.29 -2.11
N SER A 96 7.33 8.53 -3.16
CA SER A 96 8.24 8.35 -4.30
C SER A 96 8.39 9.63 -5.12
N HIS A 97 7.30 10.39 -5.32
CA HIS A 97 7.39 11.75 -5.86
C HIS A 97 8.26 12.64 -4.97
N ALA A 98 8.02 12.63 -3.66
CA ALA A 98 8.75 13.45 -2.70
C ALA A 98 10.27 13.16 -2.73
N ILE A 99 10.65 11.87 -2.71
CA ILE A 99 12.05 11.43 -2.74
C ILE A 99 12.72 11.88 -4.04
N VAL A 100 12.17 11.52 -5.20
CA VAL A 100 12.81 11.84 -6.50
C VAL A 100 12.79 13.34 -6.76
N GLY A 101 11.70 14.03 -6.41
CA GLY A 101 11.62 15.48 -6.49
C GLY A 101 12.72 16.16 -5.66
N MET A 102 12.90 15.77 -4.40
CA MET A 102 13.96 16.34 -3.56
C MET A 102 15.36 16.01 -4.07
N LEU A 103 15.61 14.78 -4.52
CA LEU A 103 16.90 14.41 -5.11
C LEU A 103 17.21 15.25 -6.35
N THR A 104 16.22 15.51 -7.21
CA THR A 104 16.43 16.35 -8.41
C THR A 104 16.69 17.82 -8.06
N ILE A 105 16.02 18.34 -7.02
CA ILE A 105 16.26 19.68 -6.49
C ILE A 105 17.67 19.77 -5.91
N TRP A 106 18.05 18.83 -5.04
CA TRP A 106 19.36 18.81 -4.40
C TRP A 106 20.48 18.68 -5.42
N TRP A 107 20.33 17.79 -6.41
CA TRP A 107 21.27 17.67 -7.51
C TRP A 107 21.42 18.99 -8.28
N SER A 108 20.30 19.64 -8.63
CA SER A 108 20.33 20.92 -9.34
C SER A 108 21.05 22.00 -8.52
N GLN A 109 20.79 22.07 -7.21
CA GLN A 109 21.43 23.01 -6.29
C GLN A 109 22.92 22.73 -6.07
N MET A 110 23.32 21.47 -6.01
CA MET A 110 24.73 21.08 -5.92
C MET A 110 25.51 21.51 -7.17
N VAL A 111 24.90 21.42 -8.36
CA VAL A 111 25.56 21.75 -9.64
C VAL A 111 25.54 23.24 -9.96
N HIS A 112 24.43 23.95 -9.71
CA HIS A 112 24.23 25.34 -10.13
C HIS A 112 24.37 26.35 -8.98
N GLY A 113 24.52 25.88 -7.74
CA GLY A 113 24.49 26.72 -6.54
C GLY A 113 23.08 27.22 -6.21
N ILE A 114 22.94 27.79 -5.01
CA ILE A 114 21.72 28.49 -4.60
C ILE A 114 21.98 29.99 -4.82
N PRO A 115 21.13 30.71 -5.59
CA PRO A 115 21.27 32.14 -5.77
C PRO A 115 21.25 32.88 -4.42
N GLU A 116 22.12 33.89 -4.25
CA GLU A 116 22.19 34.65 -3.00
C GLU A 116 20.81 35.24 -2.63
N GLY A 117 20.49 35.19 -1.33
CA GLY A 117 19.19 35.67 -0.80
C GLY A 117 18.00 34.74 -1.00
N HIS A 118 18.17 33.59 -1.66
CA HIS A 118 17.08 32.66 -1.94
C HIS A 118 17.09 31.42 -1.04
N LYS A 119 15.92 30.80 -0.85
CA LYS A 119 15.74 29.62 0.02
C LYS A 119 15.91 28.32 -0.76
N ALA A 120 16.46 27.30 -0.12
CA ALA A 120 16.50 25.96 -0.69
C ALA A 120 15.07 25.43 -0.95
N GLY A 121 14.91 24.70 -2.07
CA GLY A 121 13.69 23.95 -2.33
C GLY A 121 13.46 22.93 -1.22
N ARG A 122 12.19 22.80 -0.83
CA ARG A 122 11.73 21.86 0.18
C ARG A 122 10.37 21.34 -0.22
N ILE A 123 9.98 20.21 0.36
CA ILE A 123 8.59 19.74 0.31
C ILE A 123 7.75 20.69 1.18
N GLU A 124 6.66 21.21 0.63
CA GLU A 124 5.72 22.05 1.38
C GLU A 124 4.75 21.17 2.18
N PHE A 125 4.10 20.22 1.50
CA PHE A 125 3.27 19.20 2.12
C PHE A 125 3.19 17.92 1.29
N ILE A 126 2.90 16.81 1.99
CA ILE A 126 2.47 15.54 1.39
C ILE A 126 1.10 15.23 1.99
N MET A 127 0.13 15.02 1.11
CA MET A 127 -1.26 14.79 1.48
C MET A 127 -1.74 13.46 0.89
N ILE A 128 -2.57 12.76 1.65
CA ILE A 128 -3.32 11.59 1.21
C ILE A 128 -4.77 11.84 1.56
N ASP A 129 -5.64 11.57 0.61
CA ASP A 129 -7.08 11.67 0.73
C ASP A 129 -7.71 10.31 1.05
N ARG A 130 -8.81 10.32 1.80
CA ARG A 130 -9.67 9.17 2.02
C ARG A 130 -10.24 8.60 0.72
N TYR A 131 -10.36 9.42 -0.32
CA TYR A 131 -10.88 9.03 -1.64
C TYR A 131 -9.82 8.38 -2.54
N GLU A 132 -8.79 7.77 -1.96
CA GLU A 132 -7.75 7.01 -2.68
C GLU A 132 -6.84 7.90 -3.58
N GLY A 133 -6.74 9.20 -3.27
CA GLY A 133 -5.87 10.17 -3.97
C GLY A 133 -4.74 10.70 -3.09
N GLY A 134 -3.77 11.38 -3.70
CA GLY A 134 -2.64 12.00 -3.02
C GLY A 134 -2.19 13.30 -3.68
N LEU A 135 -1.44 14.11 -2.95
CA LEU A 135 -0.78 15.30 -3.50
C LEU A 135 0.53 15.59 -2.78
N THR A 136 1.62 15.60 -3.54
CA THR A 136 2.92 16.08 -3.10
C THR A 136 3.21 17.45 -3.68
N LYS A 137 3.34 18.46 -2.81
CA LYS A 137 3.63 19.83 -3.22
C LYS A 137 5.05 20.23 -2.82
N PHE A 138 5.83 20.71 -3.78
CA PHE A 138 7.12 21.32 -3.57
C PHE A 138 6.99 22.84 -3.41
N ALA A 139 7.95 23.47 -2.73
CA ALA A 139 7.99 24.92 -2.61
C ALA A 139 8.06 25.57 -3.99
N ASP A 140 7.09 26.43 -4.30
CA ASP A 140 6.97 27.10 -5.58
C ASP A 140 7.86 28.34 -5.63
N TYR A 141 9.16 28.11 -5.83
CA TYR A 141 10.12 29.18 -6.06
C TYR A 141 10.52 29.22 -7.53
N PRO A 142 10.57 30.39 -8.20
CA PRO A 142 10.90 30.49 -9.62
C PRO A 142 12.24 29.87 -10.02
N HIS A 143 13.18 29.78 -9.08
CA HIS A 143 14.55 29.29 -9.28
C HIS A 143 14.76 27.86 -8.74
N VAL A 144 13.75 27.26 -8.08
CA VAL A 144 13.84 25.88 -7.58
C VAL A 144 12.59 25.10 -7.98
N GLN A 145 12.71 24.32 -9.05
CA GLN A 145 11.67 23.39 -9.48
C GLN A 145 12.27 21.98 -9.60
N PRO A 146 11.53 20.95 -9.16
CA PRO A 146 11.95 19.57 -9.38
C PRO A 146 11.95 19.25 -10.87
N ASN A 147 12.72 18.24 -11.25
CA ASN A 147 12.67 17.74 -12.61
C ASN A 147 11.40 16.88 -12.81
N TYR A 148 10.31 17.52 -13.23
CA TYR A 148 9.01 16.87 -13.45
C TYR A 148 9.06 15.66 -14.39
N ARG A 149 10.05 15.55 -15.28
CA ARG A 149 10.24 14.37 -16.14
C ARG A 149 10.60 13.10 -15.36
N LEU A 150 11.26 13.26 -14.22
CA LEU A 150 11.65 12.17 -13.33
C LEU A 150 10.72 12.07 -12.13
N THR A 151 10.29 13.21 -11.59
CA THR A 151 9.42 13.25 -10.41
C THR A 151 8.04 12.68 -10.69
N LEU A 152 7.39 13.03 -11.81
CA LEU A 152 6.05 12.52 -12.12
C LEU A 152 6.02 11.00 -12.30
N PRO A 153 6.92 10.36 -13.08
CA PRO A 153 6.87 8.89 -13.18
C PRO A 153 7.36 8.18 -11.92
N ALA A 154 8.04 8.87 -11.01
CA ALA A 154 8.51 8.26 -9.76
C ALA A 154 7.37 7.73 -8.88
N GLY A 155 6.19 8.35 -8.89
CA GLY A 155 5.04 7.85 -8.15
C GLY A 155 4.63 6.45 -8.61
N TYR A 156 4.35 6.33 -9.91
CA TYR A 156 4.02 5.07 -10.57
C TYR A 156 5.10 4.00 -10.39
N VAL A 157 6.36 4.34 -10.69
CA VAL A 157 7.47 3.38 -10.63
C VAL A 157 7.77 2.97 -9.19
N GLY A 158 7.82 3.93 -8.26
CA GLY A 158 8.18 3.66 -6.87
C GLY A 158 7.14 2.81 -6.15
N SER A 159 5.85 3.13 -6.29
CA SER A 159 4.77 2.32 -5.70
C SER A 159 4.73 0.90 -6.28
N CYS A 160 4.96 0.75 -7.59
CA CYS A 160 5.09 -0.55 -8.24
C CYS A 160 6.30 -1.34 -7.72
N LEU A 161 7.48 -0.73 -7.62
CA LEU A 161 8.70 -1.40 -7.17
C LEU A 161 8.59 -1.86 -5.71
N ILE A 162 7.98 -1.06 -4.84
CA ILE A 162 7.70 -1.43 -3.45
C ILE A 162 6.72 -2.62 -3.41
N GLY A 163 5.65 -2.59 -4.22
CA GLY A 163 4.74 -3.74 -4.36
C GLY A 163 5.44 -5.00 -4.85
N CYS A 164 6.30 -4.87 -5.86
CA CYS A 164 7.12 -5.95 -6.41
C CYS A 164 8.12 -6.52 -5.38
N TRP A 165 8.70 -5.68 -4.53
CA TRP A 165 9.57 -6.13 -3.43
C TRP A 165 8.80 -7.04 -2.45
N PHE A 166 7.58 -6.66 -2.08
CA PHE A 166 6.73 -7.48 -1.22
C PHE A 166 6.23 -8.75 -1.91
N LEU A 167 5.91 -8.69 -3.21
CA LEU A 167 5.62 -9.88 -4.00
C LEU A 167 6.80 -10.86 -4.02
N PHE A 168 8.01 -10.37 -4.28
CA PHE A 168 9.21 -11.19 -4.33
C PHE A 168 9.53 -11.83 -2.97
N THR A 169 9.56 -11.02 -1.92
CA THR A 169 9.86 -11.50 -0.56
C THR A 169 8.80 -12.46 -0.02
N GLY A 170 7.55 -12.36 -0.50
CA GLY A 170 6.45 -13.25 -0.17
C GLY A 170 6.50 -14.67 -0.74
N PHE A 171 7.55 -15.08 -1.46
CA PHE A 171 7.69 -16.48 -1.91
C PHE A 171 8.43 -17.38 -0.91
N ASP A 172 9.10 -16.79 0.09
CA ASP A 172 9.90 -17.51 1.08
C ASP A 172 9.71 -16.94 2.49
N ALA A 173 9.61 -17.80 3.50
CA ALA A 173 9.32 -17.39 4.89
C ALA A 173 10.43 -16.50 5.49
N LYS A 174 11.70 -16.84 5.25
CA LYS A 174 12.84 -16.03 5.70
C LYS A 174 12.87 -14.69 4.97
N TRP A 175 12.60 -14.69 3.67
CA TRP A 175 12.53 -13.43 2.91
C TRP A 175 11.35 -12.56 3.29
N SER A 176 10.23 -13.17 3.69
CA SER A 176 9.04 -12.45 4.16
C SER A 176 9.30 -11.69 5.46
N LYS A 177 10.22 -12.17 6.30
CA LYS A 177 10.73 -11.42 7.46
C LYS A 177 11.43 -10.13 7.04
N TYR A 178 12.31 -10.19 6.03
CA TYR A 178 12.94 -8.98 5.47
C TYR A 178 11.91 -8.05 4.81
N GLY A 179 10.89 -8.62 4.13
CA GLY A 179 9.78 -7.86 3.57
C GLY A 179 8.99 -7.09 4.63
N ALA A 180 8.61 -7.76 5.72
CA ALA A 180 7.88 -7.14 6.82
C ALA A 180 8.70 -6.08 7.56
N LEU A 181 10.00 -6.30 7.78
CA LEU A 181 10.91 -5.26 8.31
C LEU A 181 10.99 -4.05 7.38
N SER A 182 11.09 -4.29 6.07
CA SER A 182 11.11 -3.23 5.07
C SER A 182 9.82 -2.40 5.11
N LEU A 183 8.65 -3.05 5.24
CA LEU A 183 7.36 -2.37 5.39
C LEU A 183 7.31 -1.54 6.67
N PHE A 184 7.79 -2.07 7.80
CA PHE A 184 7.84 -1.35 9.06
C PHE A 184 8.74 -0.10 8.97
N ILE A 185 9.95 -0.25 8.43
CA ILE A 185 10.89 0.86 8.23
C ILE A 185 10.32 1.91 7.28
N LEU A 186 9.73 1.49 6.16
CA LEU A 186 9.13 2.40 5.19
C LEU A 186 7.95 3.17 5.79
N SER A 187 7.11 2.49 6.57
CA SER A 187 5.97 3.10 7.27
C SER A 187 6.42 4.07 8.37
N LEU A 188 7.49 3.73 9.09
CA LEU A 188 8.11 4.62 10.08
C LEU A 188 8.69 5.86 9.40
N LEU A 189 9.45 5.68 8.32
CA LEU A 189 10.03 6.78 7.55
C LEU A 189 8.94 7.69 6.97
N ALA A 190 7.89 7.12 6.39
CA ALA A 190 6.76 7.88 5.89
C ALA A 190 6.09 8.70 7.00
N THR A 191 5.91 8.10 8.17
CA THR A 191 5.36 8.78 9.36
C THR A 191 6.28 9.93 9.80
N LEU A 192 7.59 9.71 9.90
CA LEU A 192 8.58 10.74 10.28
C LEU A 192 8.65 11.89 9.27
N VAL A 193 8.59 11.59 7.98
CA VAL A 193 8.53 12.61 6.91
C VAL A 193 7.25 13.43 7.07
N CYS A 194 6.11 12.79 7.32
CA CYS A 194 4.86 13.50 7.57
C CYS A 194 4.91 14.37 8.83
N PHE A 195 5.58 13.94 9.90
CA PHE A 195 5.81 14.76 11.10
C PHE A 195 6.73 15.96 10.85
N SER A 196 7.71 15.82 9.94
CA SER A 196 8.71 16.86 9.65
C SER A 196 8.18 17.93 8.69
N VAL A 197 7.32 17.52 7.78
CA VAL A 197 6.56 18.39 6.88
C VAL A 197 5.44 19.05 7.70
N LYS A 198 4.96 20.25 7.33
CA LYS A 198 3.83 20.93 8.02
C LYS A 198 2.53 20.12 7.85
N SER A 199 2.43 18.94 8.43
CA SER A 199 1.16 18.25 8.60
C SER A 199 0.47 18.87 9.81
N LYS A 200 -0.76 19.34 9.63
CA LYS A 200 -1.61 19.67 10.76
C LYS A 200 -2.36 18.38 11.11
N SER A 201 -2.14 17.81 12.30
CA SER A 201 -2.84 16.58 12.71
C SER A 201 -4.35 16.83 12.77
N GLY A 202 -5.12 15.99 12.09
CA GLY A 202 -6.58 15.98 12.17
C GLY A 202 -7.08 15.70 13.59
N PHE A 203 -6.32 15.01 14.45
CA PHE A 203 -6.67 14.72 15.83
C PHE A 203 -6.68 16.00 16.66
N VAL A 204 -5.71 16.89 16.44
CA VAL A 204 -5.70 18.23 17.03
C VAL A 204 -6.92 19.02 16.55
N HIS A 205 -7.26 18.93 15.26
CA HIS A 205 -8.44 19.61 14.71
C HIS A 205 -9.78 19.06 15.19
N HIS A 206 -9.87 17.76 15.45
CA HIS A 206 -11.08 17.07 15.90
C HIS A 206 -11.12 16.85 17.41
N HIS A 207 -10.11 17.27 18.15
CA HIS A 207 -10.02 17.09 19.58
C HIS A 207 -11.30 17.56 20.28
N HIS A 208 -11.82 18.73 19.90
CA HIS A 208 -13.08 19.25 20.43
C HIS A 208 -14.32 18.44 20.02
N ARG A 209 -14.33 17.83 18.83
CA ARG A 209 -15.40 16.93 18.39
C ARG A 209 -15.36 15.60 19.16
N ILE A 210 -14.17 15.05 19.37
CA ILE A 210 -13.93 13.82 20.13
C ILE A 210 -14.27 14.04 21.60
N LEU A 211 -13.83 15.16 22.19
CA LEU A 211 -14.22 15.58 23.53
C LEU A 211 -15.72 15.78 23.65
N ALA A 212 -16.38 16.40 22.67
CA ALA A 212 -17.82 16.54 22.69
C ALA A 212 -18.54 15.18 22.65
N TRP A 213 -18.04 14.22 21.86
CA TRP A 213 -18.54 12.86 21.85
C TRP A 213 -18.33 12.16 23.20
N LEU A 214 -17.12 12.25 23.79
CA LEU A 214 -16.79 11.75 25.12
C LEU A 214 -17.70 12.34 26.21
N TYR A 215 -17.85 13.67 26.23
CA TYR A 215 -18.73 14.34 27.19
C TYR A 215 -20.19 13.93 27.01
N ARG A 216 -20.64 13.71 25.78
CA ARG A 216 -22.02 13.33 25.50
C ARG A 216 -22.33 11.88 25.87
N TRP A 217 -21.44 10.95 25.53
CA TRP A 217 -21.73 9.51 25.58
C TRP A 217 -21.05 8.77 26.74
N ILE A 218 -19.89 9.22 27.21
CA ILE A 218 -19.15 8.57 28.30
C ILE A 218 -19.39 9.30 29.62
N LEU A 219 -19.30 10.63 29.62
CA LEU A 219 -19.45 11.45 30.84
C LEU A 219 -20.86 12.02 31.03
N CYS A 220 -21.81 11.70 30.13
CA CYS A 220 -23.22 12.10 30.18
C CYS A 220 -23.47 13.60 30.50
N ASN A 221 -22.61 14.49 30.02
CA ASN A 221 -22.67 15.93 30.22
C ASN A 221 -23.00 16.67 28.90
N PRO A 222 -24.29 16.86 28.57
CA PRO A 222 -24.72 17.44 27.30
C PRO A 222 -24.33 18.91 27.13
N GLU A 223 -24.27 19.67 28.23
CA GLU A 223 -23.95 21.11 28.18
C GLU A 223 -22.47 21.36 27.88
N ARG A 224 -21.58 20.52 28.42
CA ARG A 224 -20.14 20.58 28.07
C ARG A 224 -19.91 20.09 26.65
N ALA A 225 -20.62 19.06 26.21
CA ALA A 225 -20.55 18.57 24.83
C ALA A 225 -20.96 19.63 23.80
N LYS A 226 -22.06 20.38 24.02
CA LYS A 226 -22.48 21.48 23.14
C LYS A 226 -21.45 22.60 23.05
N ARG A 227 -20.82 22.97 24.18
CA ARG A 227 -19.75 23.98 24.21
C ARG A 227 -18.54 23.56 23.37
N GLU A 228 -18.10 22.32 23.51
CA GLU A 228 -16.97 21.80 22.72
C GLU A 228 -17.33 21.68 21.23
N MET A 229 -18.57 21.30 20.88
CA MET A 229 -19.04 21.35 19.48
C MET A 229 -19.07 22.77 18.91
N ARG A 230 -19.43 23.78 19.71
CA ARG A 230 -19.45 25.17 19.27
C ARG A 230 -18.03 25.67 18.96
N LYS A 231 -17.07 25.41 19.85
CA LYS A 231 -15.65 25.71 19.63
C LYS A 231 -15.10 25.02 18.37
N HIS A 232 -15.46 23.75 18.15
CA HIS A 232 -15.08 23.03 16.93
C HIS A 232 -15.63 23.73 15.67
N LYS A 233 -16.87 24.22 15.70
CA LYS A 233 -17.49 24.94 14.57
C LYS A 233 -16.81 26.30 14.34
N GLU A 234 -16.62 27.09 15.39
CA GLU A 234 -15.95 28.40 15.32
C GLU A 234 -14.54 28.28 14.72
N MET A 235 -13.71 27.37 15.23
CA MET A 235 -12.35 27.15 14.69
C MET A 235 -12.35 26.54 13.29
N ARG A 236 -13.41 25.86 12.87
CA ARG A 236 -13.54 25.36 11.50
C ARG A 236 -13.86 26.52 10.55
N ASP A 237 -14.79 27.38 10.95
CA ASP A 237 -15.24 28.49 10.13
C ASP A 237 -14.11 29.53 9.97
N GLU A 238 -13.34 29.82 11.04
CA GLU A 238 -12.13 30.69 10.98
C GLU A 238 -11.04 30.15 10.05
N ARG A 239 -10.84 28.82 10.00
CA ARG A 239 -9.88 28.20 9.07
C ARG A 239 -10.34 28.32 7.63
N ASN A 240 -11.62 28.03 7.36
CA ASN A 240 -12.19 28.13 6.01
C ASN A 240 -12.10 29.57 5.45
N GLU A 241 -12.30 30.58 6.31
CA GLU A 241 -12.13 31.99 5.94
C GLU A 241 -10.66 32.31 5.60
N ASN A 242 -9.70 31.87 6.43
CA ASN A 242 -8.27 32.06 6.15
C ASN A 242 -7.78 31.31 4.90
N ALA A 243 -8.43 30.18 4.55
CA ALA A 243 -8.12 29.38 3.36
C ALA A 243 -8.73 29.94 2.05
N ASN A 244 -9.50 31.03 2.12
CA ASN A 244 -10.17 31.65 0.97
C ASN A 244 -11.08 30.66 0.20
N TYR A 245 -11.71 29.71 0.91
CA TYR A 245 -12.61 28.71 0.33
C TYR A 245 -14.06 29.20 0.40
N VAL A 246 -14.67 29.48 -0.76
CA VAL A 246 -16.10 29.84 -0.86
C VAL A 246 -16.88 28.59 -1.23
N HIS A 247 -17.75 28.10 -0.33
CA HIS A 247 -18.76 27.12 -0.71
C HIS A 247 -19.73 27.80 -1.68
N ASN A 248 -19.69 27.42 -2.96
CA ASN A 248 -20.77 27.76 -3.87
C ASN A 248 -22.03 27.04 -3.37
N GLN A 249 -22.93 27.79 -2.73
CA GLN A 249 -24.26 27.33 -2.36
C GLN A 249 -25.05 27.05 -3.64
N GLY A 250 -24.97 25.83 -4.18
CA GLY A 250 -25.77 25.51 -5.35
C GLY A 250 -25.61 24.11 -5.93
N GLU A 251 -24.40 23.59 -6.13
CA GLU A 251 -24.23 22.30 -6.79
C GLU A 251 -23.01 21.55 -6.22
N VAL A 252 -23.29 20.35 -5.71
CA VAL A 252 -22.37 19.39 -5.07
C VAL A 252 -22.01 19.74 -3.62
N GLU A 253 -22.65 19.03 -2.70
CA GLU A 253 -22.46 19.08 -1.23
C GLU A 253 -21.12 18.47 -0.76
N ASP A 254 -20.16 18.25 -1.67
CA ASP A 254 -18.93 17.48 -1.43
C ASP A 254 -17.77 18.03 -2.30
N GLY A 255 -17.50 19.33 -2.18
CA GLY A 255 -16.25 19.92 -2.65
C GLY A 255 -15.20 19.84 -1.53
N MET A 256 -13.97 19.41 -1.87
CA MET A 256 -12.87 19.26 -0.93
C MET A 256 -12.69 20.53 -0.09
N THR A 257 -12.73 20.40 1.23
CA THR A 257 -12.47 21.52 2.15
C THR A 257 -11.01 21.48 2.60
N GLU A 258 -10.47 22.58 3.16
CA GLU A 258 -9.14 22.55 3.82
C GLU A 258 -9.07 21.48 4.94
N HIS A 259 -10.23 20.99 5.38
CA HIS A 259 -10.42 19.81 6.25
C HIS A 259 -9.81 18.52 5.68
N ASP A 260 -9.85 18.33 4.37
CA ASP A 260 -9.26 17.16 3.70
C ASP A 260 -7.73 17.31 3.59
N LEU A 261 -7.21 18.54 3.49
CA LEU A 261 -5.78 18.84 3.41
C LEU A 261 -4.97 18.41 4.64
N HIS A 262 -5.61 18.27 5.79
CA HIS A 262 -4.97 18.01 7.09
C HIS A 262 -5.17 16.57 7.59
N ALA A 263 -5.75 15.67 6.79
CA ALA A 263 -6.10 14.32 7.23
C ALA A 263 -4.97 13.29 7.08
N SER A 264 -3.85 13.62 6.42
CA SER A 264 -2.85 12.62 6.00
C SER A 264 -2.19 11.90 7.19
N GLN A 265 -1.77 12.62 8.23
CA GLN A 265 -1.03 12.01 9.34
C GLN A 265 -1.85 10.99 10.12
N ASP A 266 -3.08 11.34 10.51
CA ASP A 266 -3.92 10.43 11.28
C ASP A 266 -4.35 9.23 10.44
N LEU A 267 -4.64 9.43 9.15
CA LEU A 267 -4.96 8.35 8.23
C LEU A 267 -3.79 7.36 8.12
N ILE A 268 -2.56 7.86 7.98
CA ILE A 268 -1.36 7.02 7.91
C ILE A 268 -1.20 6.22 9.20
N ILE A 269 -1.27 6.86 10.37
CA ILE A 269 -1.16 6.17 11.66
C ILE A 269 -2.26 5.13 11.83
N CYS A 270 -3.51 5.48 11.51
CA CYS A 270 -4.65 4.58 11.57
C CYS A 270 -4.55 3.39 10.62
N CYS A 271 -3.84 3.51 9.49
CA CYS A 271 -3.61 2.40 8.56
C CYS A 271 -2.40 1.56 8.98
N CYS A 272 -1.30 2.19 9.41
CA CYS A 272 -0.05 1.52 9.75
C CYS A 272 -0.15 0.68 11.03
N ILE A 273 -0.87 1.15 12.07
CA ILE A 273 -0.97 0.42 13.34
C ILE A 273 -1.64 -0.95 13.17
N PRO A 274 -2.84 -1.08 12.58
CA PRO A 274 -3.48 -2.38 12.39
C PRO A 274 -2.66 -3.31 11.50
N VAL A 275 -2.08 -2.78 10.41
CA VAL A 275 -1.21 -3.56 9.52
C VAL A 275 0.01 -4.08 10.30
N GLY A 276 0.66 -3.22 11.11
CA GLY A 276 1.79 -3.61 11.95
C GLY A 276 1.45 -4.69 12.98
N ILE A 277 0.28 -4.60 13.63
CA ILE A 277 -0.20 -5.61 14.59
C ILE A 277 -0.40 -6.96 13.88
N ILE A 278 -1.03 -6.96 12.70
CA ILE A 278 -1.25 -8.18 11.91
C ILE A 278 0.09 -8.79 11.51
N LEU A 279 1.03 -7.99 11.00
CA LEU A 279 2.35 -8.49 10.60
C LEU A 279 3.13 -9.04 11.79
N TRP A 280 3.06 -8.40 12.94
CA TRP A 280 3.69 -8.92 14.17
C TRP A 280 3.07 -10.26 14.59
N ALA A 281 1.74 -10.39 14.52
CA ALA A 281 1.08 -11.66 14.86
C ALA A 281 1.50 -12.79 13.88
N LEU A 282 1.49 -12.52 12.58
CA LEU A 282 1.86 -13.48 11.54
C LEU A 282 3.36 -13.83 11.54
N TRP A 283 4.21 -12.91 11.99
CA TRP A 283 5.63 -13.18 12.19
C TRP A 283 5.84 -14.25 13.27
N ASN A 284 5.12 -14.13 14.38
CA ASN A 284 5.31 -15.01 15.53
C ASN A 284 4.66 -16.39 15.37
N TRP A 285 3.88 -16.60 14.32
CA TRP A 285 3.08 -17.81 14.10
C TRP A 285 3.68 -18.71 13.01
N ASP A 286 3.66 -20.04 13.25
CA ASP A 286 4.12 -21.11 12.35
C ASP A 286 5.44 -20.78 11.63
N ASP A 287 6.49 -20.41 12.36
CA ASP A 287 7.79 -20.07 11.76
C ASP A 287 7.71 -19.02 10.63
N SER A 288 6.77 -18.06 10.77
CA SER A 288 6.49 -17.01 9.77
C SER A 288 6.02 -17.53 8.41
N LEU A 289 5.56 -18.78 8.30
CA LEU A 289 4.96 -19.31 7.06
C LEU A 289 3.71 -18.51 6.66
N LEU A 290 2.92 -18.04 7.62
CA LEU A 290 1.74 -17.21 7.34
C LEU A 290 2.12 -15.78 6.92
N LEU A 291 3.27 -15.27 7.37
CA LEU A 291 3.78 -13.97 6.97
C LEU A 291 4.04 -13.91 5.46
N ARG A 292 4.42 -15.05 4.87
CA ARG A 292 4.58 -15.27 3.44
C ARG A 292 3.35 -14.84 2.65
N PHE A 293 2.19 -15.33 3.05
CA PHE A 293 0.91 -15.00 2.42
C PHE A 293 0.52 -13.52 2.61
N ALA A 294 0.81 -12.93 3.77
CA ALA A 294 0.57 -11.50 3.97
C ALA A 294 1.43 -10.63 3.05
N MET A 295 2.72 -10.95 2.87
CA MET A 295 3.60 -10.23 1.94
C MET A 295 3.13 -10.37 0.49
N LEU A 296 2.75 -11.57 0.06
CA LEU A 296 2.16 -11.78 -1.27
C LEU A 296 0.90 -10.95 -1.48
N PHE A 297 0.00 -10.93 -0.50
CA PHE A 297 -1.25 -10.19 -0.60
C PHE A 297 -1.02 -8.68 -0.67
N ILE A 298 -0.20 -8.14 0.23
CA ILE A 298 0.13 -6.70 0.27
C ILE A 298 0.84 -6.28 -1.01
N GLY A 299 1.84 -7.06 -1.45
CA GLY A 299 2.58 -6.80 -2.68
C GLY A 299 1.68 -6.83 -3.92
N LEU A 300 0.85 -7.86 -4.04
CA LEU A 300 -0.11 -8.00 -5.15
C LEU A 300 -1.10 -6.84 -5.19
N MET A 301 -1.67 -6.48 -4.04
CA MET A 301 -2.59 -5.35 -3.93
C MET A 301 -1.91 -4.06 -4.38
N SER A 302 -0.68 -3.82 -3.94
CA SER A 302 0.07 -2.60 -4.28
C SER A 302 0.43 -2.53 -5.77
N ALA A 303 0.87 -3.65 -6.34
CA ALA A 303 1.19 -3.75 -7.76
C ALA A 303 -0.05 -3.55 -8.65
N LEU A 304 -1.18 -4.16 -8.29
CA LEU A 304 -2.46 -3.99 -9.00
C LEU A 304 -2.98 -2.56 -8.86
N TYR A 305 -2.81 -1.94 -7.69
CA TYR A 305 -3.22 -0.57 -7.46
C TYR A 305 -2.41 0.42 -8.32
N ALA A 306 -1.09 0.28 -8.40
CA ALA A 306 -0.27 1.11 -9.28
C ALA A 306 -0.69 1.00 -10.76
N ALA A 307 -1.03 -0.21 -11.23
CA ALA A 307 -1.55 -0.41 -12.58
C ALA A 307 -2.95 0.21 -12.76
N TRP A 308 -3.82 0.09 -11.75
CA TRP A 308 -5.16 0.64 -11.76
C TRP A 308 -5.16 2.17 -11.76
N ASP A 309 -4.27 2.79 -10.99
CA ASP A 309 -4.10 4.24 -10.90
C ASP A 309 -3.79 4.84 -12.27
N ILE A 310 -2.81 4.28 -12.99
CA ILE A 310 -2.46 4.69 -14.36
C ILE A 310 -3.62 4.47 -15.34
N PHE A 311 -4.35 3.37 -15.18
CA PHE A 311 -5.51 3.07 -16.02
C PHE A 311 -6.62 4.13 -15.83
N LEU A 312 -6.91 4.50 -14.58
CA LEU A 312 -7.87 5.55 -14.26
C LEU A 312 -7.42 6.91 -14.81
N ASP A 313 -6.18 7.28 -14.54
CA ASP A 313 -5.58 8.54 -14.96
C ASP A 313 -5.56 8.73 -16.47
N GLY A 314 -5.28 7.65 -17.19
CA GLY A 314 -4.95 7.68 -18.61
C GLY A 314 -6.05 7.28 -19.57
N ILE A 315 -6.88 6.33 -19.18
CA ILE A 315 -7.82 5.69 -20.09
C ILE A 315 -9.25 6.10 -19.74
N LYS A 316 -9.60 6.05 -18.45
CA LYS A 316 -10.95 6.35 -17.99
C LYS A 316 -11.19 7.86 -17.82
N TYR A 317 -10.25 8.60 -17.21
CA TYR A 317 -10.45 10.01 -16.83
C TYR A 317 -9.50 11.01 -17.49
N ALA A 318 -8.71 10.61 -18.50
CA ALA A 318 -7.67 11.42 -19.14
C ALA A 318 -8.07 12.80 -19.70
N LYS A 319 -9.36 13.12 -19.81
CA LYS A 319 -9.84 14.43 -20.27
C LYS A 319 -10.35 15.34 -19.16
N VAL A 320 -10.57 14.80 -17.96
CA VAL A 320 -11.31 15.49 -16.88
C VAL A 320 -10.47 15.57 -15.61
N ALA A 321 -9.59 14.60 -15.35
CA ALA A 321 -8.77 14.54 -14.16
C ALA A 321 -7.38 15.18 -14.37
N LYS A 322 -6.93 15.99 -13.43
CA LYS A 322 -5.52 16.42 -13.31
C LYS A 322 -4.72 15.31 -12.63
N SER A 323 -4.20 14.39 -13.44
CA SER A 323 -3.38 13.26 -13.01
C SER A 323 -1.89 13.45 -13.33
N ASP A 324 -1.01 12.59 -12.81
CA ASP A 324 0.42 12.64 -13.13
C ASP A 324 0.67 12.49 -14.64
N ALA A 325 -0.05 11.58 -15.30
CA ALA A 325 0.00 11.44 -16.76
C ALA A 325 -0.44 12.72 -17.49
N THR A 326 -1.40 13.46 -16.93
CA THR A 326 -1.85 14.75 -17.48
C THR A 326 -0.77 15.81 -17.30
N TYR A 327 -0.16 15.90 -16.11
CA TYR A 327 0.97 16.78 -15.87
C TYR A 327 2.19 16.46 -16.76
N MET A 328 2.45 15.18 -17.05
CA MET A 328 3.51 14.78 -17.99
C MET A 328 3.23 15.29 -19.41
N ALA A 329 1.98 15.20 -19.86
CA ALA A 329 1.56 15.69 -21.16
C ALA A 329 1.64 17.22 -21.24
N GLU A 330 1.21 17.92 -20.19
CA GLU A 330 1.30 19.38 -20.06
C GLU A 330 2.75 19.87 -20.07
N GLU A 331 3.64 19.26 -19.27
CA GLU A 331 5.06 19.63 -19.23
C GLU A 331 5.76 19.35 -20.57
N HIS A 332 5.37 18.30 -21.29
CA HIS A 332 5.85 18.05 -22.64
C HIS A 332 5.37 19.13 -23.62
N ALA A 333 4.09 19.48 -23.60
CA ALA A 333 3.52 20.52 -24.45
C ALA A 333 4.11 21.90 -24.15
N ARG A 334 4.42 22.20 -22.88
CA ARG A 334 5.08 23.45 -22.47
C ARG A 334 6.47 23.60 -23.09
N ARG A 335 7.24 22.50 -23.17
CA ARG A 335 8.60 22.51 -23.75
C ARG A 335 8.62 22.42 -25.27
N TYR A 336 7.67 21.69 -25.84
CA TYR A 336 7.54 21.49 -27.28
C TYR A 336 6.14 21.93 -27.71
N PRO A 337 5.90 23.26 -27.81
CA PRO A 337 4.58 23.78 -28.14
C PRO A 337 4.16 23.27 -29.52
N PRO A 338 2.94 22.72 -29.67
CA PRO A 338 2.43 22.33 -30.98
C PRO A 338 2.28 23.57 -31.87
N ARG A 339 2.38 23.37 -33.19
CA ARG A 339 2.04 24.44 -34.14
C ARG A 339 0.57 24.81 -33.95
N LYS A 340 0.24 26.07 -34.23
CA LYS A 340 -1.10 26.63 -34.05
C LYS A 340 -2.13 25.81 -34.84
N GLY A 341 -3.04 25.13 -34.14
CA GLY A 341 -4.07 24.26 -34.72
C GLY A 341 -3.76 22.75 -34.63
N ASP A 342 -2.53 22.36 -34.30
CA ASP A 342 -2.16 20.96 -34.14
C ASP A 342 -2.47 20.45 -32.72
N GLN A 343 -2.91 19.21 -32.62
CA GLN A 343 -3.01 18.52 -31.33
C GLN A 343 -1.61 18.24 -30.77
N PRO A 344 -1.42 18.24 -29.43
CA PRO A 344 -0.14 17.89 -28.83
C PRO A 344 0.30 16.49 -29.26
N ARG A 345 1.58 16.36 -29.65
CA ARG A 345 2.19 15.09 -30.13
C ARG A 345 2.06 13.93 -29.15
N ARG A 346 2.08 14.22 -27.85
CA ARG A 346 1.95 13.23 -26.78
C ARG A 346 0.76 13.62 -25.91
N SER A 347 -0.30 12.82 -25.99
CA SER A 347 -1.50 12.98 -25.16
C SER A 347 -1.33 12.28 -23.82
N THR A 348 -2.19 12.58 -22.85
CA THR A 348 -2.29 11.85 -21.57
C THR A 348 -2.34 10.33 -21.80
N ARG A 349 -3.15 9.88 -22.76
CA ARG A 349 -3.27 8.46 -23.16
C ARG A 349 -1.94 7.83 -23.58
N TYR A 350 -1.12 8.58 -24.31
CA TYR A 350 0.19 8.09 -24.76
C TYR A 350 1.10 7.78 -23.58
N TYR A 351 1.19 8.69 -22.60
CA TYR A 351 2.00 8.50 -21.40
C TYR A 351 1.49 7.34 -20.56
N SER A 352 0.18 7.26 -20.35
CA SER A 352 -0.40 6.18 -19.54
C SER A 352 -0.25 4.81 -20.18
N LEU A 353 -0.35 4.68 -21.51
CA LEU A 353 -0.10 3.39 -22.18
C LEU A 353 1.35 2.93 -22.02
N ILE A 354 2.32 3.84 -22.13
CA ILE A 354 3.73 3.52 -21.95
C ILE A 354 3.99 3.05 -20.52
N TRP A 355 3.54 3.81 -19.52
CA TRP A 355 3.78 3.49 -18.12
C TRP A 355 3.02 2.25 -17.66
N LEU A 356 1.79 2.05 -18.13
CA LEU A 356 1.03 0.82 -17.89
C LEU A 356 1.78 -0.40 -18.45
N THR A 357 2.28 -0.32 -19.68
CA THR A 357 3.06 -1.42 -20.29
C THR A 357 4.34 -1.68 -19.50
N CYS A 358 5.05 -0.63 -19.09
CA CYS A 358 6.28 -0.73 -18.31
C CYS A 358 6.04 -1.43 -16.96
N ILE A 359 5.03 -1.00 -16.22
CA ILE A 359 4.70 -1.58 -14.90
C ILE A 359 4.21 -3.01 -15.03
N MET A 360 3.32 -3.31 -15.98
CA MET A 360 2.89 -4.69 -16.21
C MET A 360 4.07 -5.61 -16.55
N THR A 361 5.03 -5.11 -17.33
CA THR A 361 6.26 -5.86 -17.64
C THR A 361 7.09 -6.10 -16.37
N ILE A 362 7.29 -5.08 -15.54
CA ILE A 362 8.04 -5.22 -14.27
C ILE A 362 7.38 -6.25 -13.35
N ILE A 363 6.06 -6.19 -13.18
CA ILE A 363 5.31 -7.12 -12.32
C ILE A 363 5.47 -8.56 -12.83
N ILE A 364 5.30 -8.79 -14.13
CA ILE A 364 5.44 -10.13 -14.73
C ILE A 364 6.88 -10.65 -14.57
N LEU A 365 7.89 -9.82 -14.82
CA LEU A 365 9.30 -10.20 -14.67
C LEU A 365 9.64 -10.57 -13.23
N VAL A 366 9.10 -9.83 -12.25
CA VAL A 366 9.31 -10.13 -10.83
C VAL A 366 8.64 -11.44 -10.41
N LEU A 367 7.41 -11.70 -10.88
CA LEU A 367 6.73 -12.97 -10.59
C LEU A 367 7.46 -14.16 -11.21
N ILE A 368 7.92 -14.04 -12.45
CA ILE A 368 8.75 -15.06 -13.10
C ILE A 368 10.07 -15.23 -12.33
N GLY A 369 10.76 -14.13 -12.03
CA GLY A 369 12.02 -14.16 -11.28
C GLY A 369 11.89 -14.81 -9.91
N ALA A 370 10.83 -14.47 -9.15
CA ALA A 370 10.53 -15.09 -7.87
C ALA A 370 10.27 -16.59 -8.00
N TYR A 371 9.50 -17.02 -9.00
CA TYR A 371 9.24 -18.43 -9.27
C TYR A 371 10.52 -19.23 -9.55
N PHE A 372 11.46 -18.67 -10.32
CA PHE A 372 12.73 -19.36 -10.61
C PHE A 372 13.74 -19.29 -9.46
N TYR A 373 13.68 -18.25 -8.62
CA TYR A 373 14.62 -18.07 -7.51
C TYR A 373 14.25 -18.93 -6.29
N PHE A 374 12.97 -18.97 -5.91
CA PHE A 374 12.50 -19.63 -4.69
C PHE A 374 11.98 -21.04 -4.96
N HIS A 375 12.83 -22.05 -4.75
CA HIS A 375 12.54 -23.46 -5.04
C HIS A 375 12.57 -24.35 -3.79
N LYS A 376 12.42 -23.76 -2.60
CA LYS A 376 12.44 -24.48 -1.32
C LYS A 376 11.08 -25.08 -1.00
N THR A 377 11.06 -26.15 -0.21
CA THR A 377 9.84 -26.75 0.34
C THR A 377 9.32 -25.99 1.55
N ILE A 378 8.09 -26.26 2.00
CA ILE A 378 7.51 -25.60 3.19
C ILE A 378 8.37 -25.89 4.43
N VAL A 379 8.81 -27.13 4.59
CA VAL A 379 9.62 -27.56 5.75
C VAL A 379 10.99 -26.90 5.73
N GLU A 380 11.66 -26.87 4.58
CA GLU A 380 12.95 -26.16 4.41
C GLU A 380 12.82 -24.67 4.76
N GLN A 381 11.75 -24.02 4.28
CA GLN A 381 11.50 -22.62 4.60
C GLN A 381 11.26 -22.40 6.10
N ALA A 382 10.52 -23.29 6.77
CA ALA A 382 10.28 -23.20 8.21
C ALA A 382 11.58 -23.29 9.01
N ILE A 383 12.43 -24.27 8.70
CA ILE A 383 13.74 -24.48 9.35
C ILE A 383 14.63 -23.24 9.14
N GLU A 384 14.81 -22.79 7.91
CA GLU A 384 15.68 -21.64 7.61
C GLU A 384 15.16 -20.33 8.23
N SER A 385 13.85 -20.18 8.37
CA SER A 385 13.28 -18.99 9.00
C SER A 385 13.72 -18.87 10.46
N ARG A 386 13.97 -19.99 11.17
CA ARG A 386 14.36 -20.00 12.59
C ARG A 386 15.73 -19.37 12.83
N GLU A 387 16.62 -19.41 11.83
CA GLU A 387 17.94 -18.79 11.91
C GLU A 387 17.90 -17.27 12.06
N PHE A 388 16.83 -16.62 11.59
CA PHE A 388 16.70 -15.16 11.59
C PHE A 388 15.46 -14.73 12.34
N LEU A 389 15.65 -14.19 13.56
CA LEU A 389 14.57 -13.68 14.43
C LEU A 389 13.42 -14.71 14.55
N PRO A 390 13.66 -15.84 15.26
CA PRO A 390 12.76 -16.98 15.29
C PRO A 390 11.36 -16.59 15.77
N ALA A 391 10.36 -17.28 15.22
CA ALA A 391 8.99 -17.16 15.68
C ALA A 391 8.84 -17.77 17.08
N GLN A 392 7.82 -17.34 17.82
CA GLN A 392 7.50 -17.94 19.12
C GLN A 392 6.77 -19.28 18.97
N PHE A 393 5.94 -19.41 17.94
CA PHE A 393 5.22 -20.64 17.62
C PHE A 393 5.83 -21.30 16.39
N HIS A 394 6.35 -22.51 16.57
CA HIS A 394 7.07 -23.26 15.55
C HIS A 394 6.12 -24.13 14.73
N TYR A 395 6.38 -24.19 13.42
CA TYR A 395 5.75 -25.14 12.52
C TYR A 395 6.50 -26.47 12.66
N GLY A 396 5.85 -27.47 13.24
CA GLY A 396 6.46 -28.78 13.49
C GLY A 396 7.32 -28.85 14.76
N PRO A 397 8.19 -29.85 14.90
CA PRO A 397 8.97 -30.07 16.13
C PRO A 397 9.87 -28.86 16.45
N ALA A 398 9.87 -28.45 17.72
CA ALA A 398 10.56 -27.26 18.20
C ALA A 398 12.08 -27.48 18.39
N ASP A 399 12.48 -28.66 18.86
CA ASP A 399 13.88 -28.99 19.13
C ASP A 399 14.51 -29.83 18.01
N LEU A 400 15.17 -29.14 17.07
CA LEU A 400 16.01 -29.79 16.06
C LEU A 400 17.25 -30.47 16.70
N GLU A 401 17.72 -29.96 17.85
CA GLU A 401 18.87 -30.52 18.60
C GLU A 401 18.51 -31.74 19.47
N ASP A 402 17.37 -31.73 20.18
CA ASP A 402 16.97 -32.90 21.00
C ASP A 402 16.56 -34.10 20.15
N ASP A 403 15.97 -33.88 18.96
CA ASP A 403 15.66 -34.98 18.04
C ASP A 403 16.93 -35.56 17.40
N ALA A 404 18.00 -34.77 17.20
CA ALA A 404 19.31 -35.28 16.78
C ALA A 404 19.98 -36.15 17.86
N GLN A 405 19.82 -35.79 19.14
CA GLN A 405 20.24 -36.61 20.27
C GLN A 405 19.40 -37.89 20.40
N GLY A 406 18.09 -37.82 20.13
CA GLY A 406 17.21 -38.98 20.05
C GLY A 406 17.63 -39.97 18.97
N VAL A 407 18.06 -39.48 17.80
CA VAL A 407 18.63 -40.31 16.73
C VAL A 407 19.96 -40.93 17.15
N GLN A 408 20.87 -40.17 17.77
CA GLN A 408 22.12 -40.71 18.31
C GLN A 408 21.89 -41.80 19.37
N GLY A 409 20.95 -41.59 20.29
CA GLY A 409 20.60 -42.56 21.32
C GLY A 409 19.96 -43.82 20.73
N THR A 410 19.12 -43.68 19.71
CA THR A 410 18.48 -44.82 19.02
C THR A 410 19.47 -45.61 18.17
N VAL A 411 20.38 -44.93 17.46
CA VAL A 411 21.47 -45.57 16.69
C VAL A 411 22.45 -46.27 17.62
N LYS A 412 22.76 -45.67 18.77
CA LYS A 412 23.62 -46.29 19.78
C LYS A 412 22.97 -47.52 20.43
N GLY A 413 21.68 -47.43 20.78
CA GLY A 413 20.92 -48.58 21.29
C GLY A 413 20.80 -49.72 20.27
N TRP A 414 20.61 -49.40 18.99
CA TRP A 414 20.59 -50.40 17.91
C TRP A 414 21.97 -51.04 17.65
N LEU A 415 23.05 -50.26 17.76
CA LEU A 415 24.42 -50.79 17.67
C LEU A 415 24.79 -51.67 18.87
N GLU A 416 24.31 -51.33 20.07
CA GLU A 416 24.51 -52.14 21.29
C GLU A 416 23.69 -53.45 21.24
N GLU A 417 22.44 -53.42 20.76
CA GLU A 417 21.61 -54.64 20.57
C GLU A 417 22.15 -55.59 19.49
N ASN A 418 22.84 -55.08 18.47
CA ASN A 418 23.40 -55.89 17.38
C ASN A 418 24.90 -56.21 17.54
N ALA A 419 25.55 -55.75 18.63
CA ALA A 419 26.93 -56.08 18.95
C ALA A 419 27.07 -57.35 19.81
N ASP A 420 25.98 -57.80 20.44
CA ASP A 420 25.92 -59.01 21.29
C ASP A 420 25.27 -60.23 20.58
N GLY A 421 25.09 -60.17 19.25
CA GLY A 421 24.46 -61.21 18.41
C GLY A 421 25.44 -62.04 17.58
#